data_AF-F4J551-F1
#
_entry.id   AF-F4J551-F1
#
_cell.length_a   1.000
_cell.length_b   1.000
_cell.length_c   1.000
_cell.angle_alpha   90.00
_cell.angle_beta   90.00
_cell.angle_gamma   90.00
#
_symmetry.space_group_name_H-M   'P 1'
#
loop_
_entity.id
_entity.type
_entity.pdbx_description
1 polymer ?
#
loop_
_entity_poly.entity_id
_entity_poly.type
_entity_poly.pdbx_seq_one_letter_code
_entity_poly.pdbx_strand_id
1 'polypeptide(L)'
;MTKLFFFFFSFLYTITTLTFPPLTTSAATSCRTLCGNIPINYPFGIDGGCGSPQYRGMFNCSTDLYFTTPSGSYKVQSIDYEKKTMVIFDPAMSTCSILQPHHDFKMADIQNTLIRPSYDTVFALFNCSNDSPVHNRYRNLCFNAAGHSCDELYSSCTSFRIFNTTSPYGNNSTVHTTPYCCFTNYDTVRVMSMNILDCSHYTTVIDNGKMRGVGPLDWSYGIELSYSVTEIGCDRCRKSGGTCGFDAETEIFLCQCSGSNNNPTRECGGGMTDRGGCSFTNINFITTLLTMFMSFIYTVL
;
A
#
# COMPACT_ATOMS: atom_id res chain seq x y z
N MET A 1 -62.29 4.46 23.28
CA MET A 1 -61.04 4.99 23.88
C MET A 1 -59.82 4.09 23.63
N THR A 2 -59.89 2.78 23.84
CA THR A 2 -58.71 1.87 23.73
C THR A 2 -58.05 1.81 22.35
N LYS A 3 -58.84 1.89 21.26
CA LYS A 3 -58.30 1.93 19.88
C LYS A 3 -57.50 3.20 19.58
N LEU A 4 -57.90 4.35 20.14
CA LEU A 4 -57.23 5.65 19.94
C LEU A 4 -55.83 5.65 20.57
N PHE A 5 -55.70 5.06 21.76
CA PHE A 5 -54.41 4.90 22.42
C PHE A 5 -53.44 4.04 21.61
N PHE A 6 -53.93 2.96 20.99
CA PHE A 6 -53.08 2.07 20.18
C PHE A 6 -52.49 2.78 18.95
N PHE A 7 -53.30 3.58 18.24
CA PHE A 7 -52.82 4.38 17.11
C PHE A 7 -51.82 5.46 17.53
N PHE A 8 -52.06 6.12 18.67
CA PHE A 8 -51.15 7.14 19.19
C PHE A 8 -49.77 6.57 19.57
N PHE A 9 -49.73 5.42 20.24
CA PHE A 9 -48.46 4.75 20.58
C PHE A 9 -47.72 4.24 19.34
N SER A 10 -48.44 3.69 18.35
CA SER A 10 -47.81 3.25 17.09
C SER A 10 -47.23 4.42 16.30
N PHE A 11 -47.94 5.55 16.25
CA PHE A 11 -47.47 6.77 15.60
C PHE A 11 -46.24 7.37 16.30
N LEU A 12 -46.28 7.47 17.64
CA LEU A 12 -45.14 7.90 18.43
C LEU A 12 -43.92 7.01 18.21
N TYR A 13 -44.11 5.68 18.20
CA TYR A 13 -43.04 4.72 17.95
C TYR A 13 -42.40 4.93 16.57
N THR A 14 -43.23 5.05 15.51
CA THR A 14 -42.73 5.33 14.15
C THR A 14 -41.99 6.66 14.05
N ILE A 15 -42.47 7.71 14.73
CA ILE A 15 -41.78 9.00 14.80
C ILE A 15 -40.43 8.83 15.50
N THR A 16 -40.37 8.17 16.67
CA THR A 16 -39.10 7.98 17.39
C THR A 16 -38.08 7.18 16.58
N THR A 17 -38.50 6.16 15.82
CA THR A 17 -37.58 5.41 14.95
C THR A 17 -37.14 6.20 13.72
N LEU A 18 -37.95 7.16 13.22
CA LEU A 18 -37.58 8.02 12.09
C LEU A 18 -36.74 9.24 12.51
N THR A 19 -36.99 9.80 13.70
CA THR A 19 -36.30 10.99 14.22
C THR A 19 -34.97 10.64 14.87
N PHE A 20 -34.86 9.44 15.43
CA PHE A 20 -33.62 8.84 15.84
C PHE A 20 -33.40 7.57 15.01
N PRO A 21 -32.87 7.68 13.77
CA PRO A 21 -31.98 6.63 13.32
C PRO A 21 -31.03 6.39 14.49
N PRO A 22 -30.72 5.14 14.88
CA PRO A 22 -29.63 4.93 15.82
C PRO A 22 -28.51 5.80 15.28
N LEU A 23 -28.00 6.73 16.11
CA LEU A 23 -26.73 7.32 15.81
C LEU A 23 -25.84 6.09 15.71
N THR A 24 -25.61 5.62 14.48
CA THR A 24 -24.33 5.07 14.14
C THR A 24 -23.43 6.23 14.50
N THR A 25 -22.98 6.21 15.75
CA THR A 25 -21.66 6.66 16.07
C THR A 25 -20.84 5.89 15.04
N SER A 26 -20.63 6.51 13.87
CA SER A 26 -19.35 6.46 13.22
C SER A 26 -18.43 6.91 14.34
N ALA A 27 -18.04 5.94 15.17
CA ALA A 27 -17.06 6.11 16.20
C ALA A 27 -15.96 6.82 15.44
N ALA A 28 -15.66 8.05 15.82
CA ALA A 28 -14.65 8.85 15.15
C ALA A 28 -13.44 7.93 15.00
N THR A 29 -13.27 7.37 13.80
CA THR A 29 -12.35 6.26 13.60
C THR A 29 -11.03 6.94 13.77
N SER A 30 -10.43 6.76 14.95
CA SER A 30 -9.17 7.40 15.29
C SER A 30 -8.16 6.72 14.38
N CYS A 31 -7.93 7.31 13.21
CA CYS A 31 -6.96 6.82 12.24
C CYS A 31 -5.62 6.72 12.95
N ARG A 32 -5.10 5.51 13.08
CA ARG A 32 -3.80 5.30 13.69
C ARG A 32 -2.74 5.95 12.82
N THR A 33 -1.95 6.81 13.44
CA THR A 33 -0.84 7.52 12.82
C THR A 33 0.49 6.79 12.95
N LEU A 34 0.49 5.62 13.61
CA LEU A 34 1.67 4.78 13.83
C LEU A 34 1.29 3.31 13.71
N CYS A 35 2.17 2.53 13.08
CA CYS A 35 2.17 1.08 13.13
C CYS A 35 3.55 0.57 13.54
N GLY A 36 3.68 0.08 14.78
CA GLY A 36 4.99 -0.15 15.39
C GLY A 36 5.79 1.16 15.41
N ASN A 37 6.93 1.18 14.73
CA ASN A 37 7.80 2.37 14.61
C ASN A 37 7.62 3.16 13.31
N ILE A 38 6.66 2.78 12.45
CA ILE A 38 6.43 3.43 11.15
C ILE A 38 5.31 4.46 11.27
N PRO A 39 5.59 5.77 11.05
CA PRO A 39 4.55 6.79 10.93
C PRO A 39 3.67 6.54 9.72
N ILE A 40 2.35 6.67 9.90
CA ILE A 40 1.34 6.50 8.86
C ILE A 40 0.71 7.87 8.58
N ASN A 41 1.07 8.43 7.42
CA ASN A 41 0.52 9.65 6.87
C ASN A 41 -0.15 9.39 5.51
N TYR A 42 -1.00 10.32 5.09
CA TYR A 42 -1.57 10.35 3.74
C TYR A 42 -0.46 10.24 2.67
N PRO A 43 -0.63 9.43 1.60
CA PRO A 43 -1.88 8.83 1.11
C PRO A 43 -2.26 7.50 1.77
N PHE A 44 -1.43 6.98 2.67
CA PHE A 44 -1.67 5.69 3.29
C PHE A 44 -2.66 5.80 4.46
N GLY A 45 -3.39 4.71 4.68
CA GLY A 45 -4.26 4.51 5.83
C GLY A 45 -4.33 3.02 6.14
N ILE A 46 -4.27 2.69 7.43
CA ILE A 46 -4.30 1.30 7.92
C ILE A 46 -5.63 0.92 8.56
N ASP A 47 -6.50 1.91 8.80
CA ASP A 47 -7.83 1.73 9.39
C ASP A 47 -8.90 2.10 8.36
N GLY A 48 -10.10 1.56 8.56
CA GLY A 48 -11.23 1.78 7.65
C GLY A 48 -11.56 3.26 7.49
N GLY A 49 -11.65 3.71 6.23
CA GLY A 49 -11.99 5.10 5.87
C GLY A 49 -10.85 6.12 6.06
N CYS A 50 -9.63 5.69 6.37
CA CYS A 50 -8.47 6.58 6.53
C CYS A 50 -7.58 6.59 5.29
N GLY A 51 -6.93 7.73 5.00
CA GLY A 51 -6.02 7.85 3.87
C GLY A 51 -6.73 8.02 2.53
N SER A 52 -6.06 7.63 1.44
CA SER A 52 -6.64 7.63 0.09
C SER A 52 -7.32 6.28 -0.21
N PRO A 53 -8.54 6.27 -0.80
CA PRO A 53 -9.26 5.04 -1.13
C PRO A 53 -8.47 4.15 -2.11
N GLN A 54 -7.59 4.74 -2.92
CA GLN A 54 -6.77 4.00 -3.88
C GLN A 54 -5.73 3.08 -3.22
N TYR A 55 -5.36 3.34 -1.96
CA TYR A 55 -4.44 2.52 -1.17
C TYR A 55 -5.15 1.58 -0.19
N ARG A 56 -6.50 1.54 -0.23
CA ARG A 56 -7.32 0.72 0.66
C ARG A 56 -6.90 -0.75 0.58
N GLY A 57 -6.66 -1.35 1.74
CA GLY A 57 -6.34 -2.77 1.86
C GLY A 57 -4.96 -3.18 1.36
N MET A 58 -4.08 -2.22 1.00
CA MET A 58 -2.71 -2.52 0.59
C MET A 58 -1.75 -2.75 1.76
N PHE A 59 -2.16 -2.38 2.97
CA PHE A 59 -1.34 -2.49 4.17
C PHE A 59 -2.06 -3.25 5.28
N ASN A 60 -1.32 -4.10 5.97
CA ASN A 60 -1.76 -4.76 7.18
C ASN A 60 -0.86 -4.31 8.35
N CYS A 61 -1.49 -3.78 9.39
CA CYS A 61 -0.81 -3.37 10.61
C CYS A 61 -1.15 -4.33 11.76
N SER A 62 -0.13 -5.06 12.22
CA SER A 62 -0.19 -5.87 13.44
C SER A 62 0.78 -5.29 14.49
N THR A 63 1.91 -5.95 14.75
CA THR A 63 3.05 -5.38 15.50
C THR A 63 3.93 -4.51 14.60
N ASP A 64 4.06 -4.91 13.34
CA ASP A 64 4.79 -4.21 12.29
C ASP A 64 3.84 -3.91 11.12
N LEU A 65 4.27 -3.00 10.25
CA LEU A 65 3.58 -2.67 9.02
C LEU A 65 4.01 -3.62 7.90
N TYR A 66 3.03 -4.20 7.21
CA TYR A 66 3.24 -5.06 6.05
C TYR A 66 2.55 -4.49 4.81
N PHE A 67 3.26 -4.47 3.70
CA PHE A 67 2.71 -4.21 2.37
C PHE A 67 2.24 -5.53 1.76
N THR A 68 0.95 -5.62 1.47
CA THR A 68 0.32 -6.86 0.99
C THR A 68 0.16 -6.80 -0.52
N THR A 69 0.63 -7.84 -1.20
CA THR A 69 0.51 -8.04 -2.65
C THR A 69 -0.11 -9.42 -2.92
N PRO A 70 -0.47 -9.74 -4.18
CA PRO A 70 -0.88 -11.09 -4.55
C PRO A 70 0.19 -12.17 -4.33
N SER A 71 1.47 -11.80 -4.31
CA SER A 71 2.60 -12.73 -4.11
C SER A 71 2.96 -12.94 -2.64
N GLY A 72 2.68 -11.97 -1.77
CA GLY A 72 3.01 -12.12 -0.36
C GLY A 72 2.72 -10.88 0.48
N SER A 73 3.21 -10.90 1.72
CA SER A 73 3.17 -9.76 2.62
C SER A 73 4.60 -9.42 3.03
N TYR A 74 4.99 -8.18 2.74
CA TYR A 74 6.37 -7.72 2.86
C TYR A 74 6.49 -6.70 3.97
N LYS A 75 7.43 -6.91 4.89
CA LYS A 75 7.63 -5.99 6.02
C LYS A 75 8.12 -4.65 5.49
N VAL A 76 7.42 -3.57 5.86
CA VAL A 76 7.86 -2.21 5.56
C VAL A 76 8.95 -1.83 6.55
N GLN A 77 10.13 -1.48 6.03
CA GLN A 77 11.28 -1.05 6.82
C GLN A 77 11.24 0.46 7.08
N SER A 78 10.85 1.25 6.09
CA SER A 78 10.78 2.70 6.19
C SER A 78 9.84 3.30 5.14
N ILE A 79 9.34 4.51 5.41
CA ILE A 79 8.56 5.32 4.47
C ILE A 79 9.14 6.74 4.48
N ASP A 80 9.52 7.24 3.31
CA ASP A 80 9.96 8.62 3.08
C ASP A 80 8.84 9.38 2.36
N TYR A 81 8.07 10.17 3.13
CA TYR A 81 6.94 10.94 2.62
C TYR A 81 7.33 12.12 1.74
N GLU A 82 8.57 12.61 1.86
CA GLU A 82 9.06 13.72 1.04
C GLU A 82 9.48 13.21 -0.35
N LYS A 83 10.24 12.11 -0.40
CA LYS A 83 10.65 11.46 -1.65
C LYS A 83 9.55 10.62 -2.28
N LYS A 84 8.48 10.34 -1.53
CA LYS A 84 7.37 9.45 -1.94
C LYS A 84 7.88 8.05 -2.25
N THR A 85 8.76 7.54 -1.38
CA THR A 85 9.30 6.18 -1.48
C THR A 85 9.09 5.42 -0.17
N MET A 86 9.06 4.09 -0.25
CA MET A 86 9.07 3.21 0.92
C MET A 86 9.94 2.00 0.65
N VAL A 87 10.62 1.50 1.67
CA VAL A 87 11.48 0.32 1.55
C VAL A 87 10.78 -0.87 2.19
N ILE A 88 10.66 -1.95 1.44
CA ILE A 88 10.15 -3.23 1.94
C ILE A 88 11.26 -4.30 1.94
N PHE A 89 11.10 -5.31 2.79
CA PHE A 89 11.94 -6.51 2.79
C PHE A 89 11.12 -7.72 2.36
N ASP A 90 11.67 -8.49 1.42
CA ASP A 90 11.11 -9.76 1.01
C ASP A 90 11.79 -10.90 1.79
N PRO A 91 11.09 -11.64 2.68
CA PRO A 91 11.69 -12.75 3.41
C PRO A 91 12.09 -13.92 2.50
N ALA A 92 11.58 -14.00 1.27
CA ALA A 92 11.93 -15.02 0.29
C ALA A 92 13.11 -14.61 -0.62
N MET A 93 13.64 -13.39 -0.50
CA MET A 93 14.85 -13.01 -1.23
C MET A 93 16.10 -13.48 -0.49
N SER A 94 17.12 -13.86 -1.25
CA SER A 94 18.44 -14.15 -0.68
C SER A 94 19.14 -12.86 -0.26
N THR A 95 20.10 -12.96 0.65
CA THR A 95 21.01 -11.87 1.06
C THR A 95 22.45 -12.38 1.00
N CYS A 96 23.44 -11.53 1.30
CA CYS A 96 24.86 -11.93 1.30
C CYS A 96 25.23 -13.05 2.31
N SER A 97 24.36 -13.27 3.31
CA SER A 97 24.56 -14.27 4.38
C SER A 97 23.48 -15.37 4.42
N ILE A 98 22.35 -15.18 3.76
CA ILE A 98 21.21 -16.11 3.81
C ILE A 98 20.80 -16.44 2.39
N LEU A 99 20.71 -17.72 2.07
CA LEU A 99 20.20 -18.19 0.79
C LEU A 99 18.74 -18.61 0.93
N GLN A 100 17.86 -18.07 0.09
CA GLN A 100 16.43 -18.37 0.06
C GLN A 100 16.03 -18.90 -1.32
N PRO A 101 15.20 -19.96 -1.40
CA PRO A 101 14.67 -20.42 -2.67
C PRO A 101 13.86 -19.31 -3.34
N HIS A 102 13.91 -19.23 -4.68
CA HIS A 102 13.21 -18.16 -5.38
C HIS A 102 11.70 -18.18 -5.16
N HIS A 103 11.13 -16.98 -5.26
CA HIS A 103 9.70 -16.74 -5.38
C HIS A 103 9.48 -15.64 -6.44
N ASP A 104 8.28 -15.56 -6.98
CA ASP A 104 7.92 -14.50 -7.92
C ASP A 104 7.42 -13.26 -7.17
N PHE A 105 8.19 -12.17 -7.17
CA PHE A 105 7.71 -10.89 -6.64
C PHE A 105 6.71 -10.26 -7.63
N LYS A 106 5.41 -10.35 -7.31
CA LYS A 106 4.29 -9.89 -8.16
C LYS A 106 3.35 -8.94 -7.43
N MET A 107 3.03 -7.83 -8.07
CA MET A 107 2.04 -6.86 -7.61
C MET A 107 0.76 -6.90 -8.45
N ALA A 108 -0.36 -6.51 -7.85
CA ALA A 108 -1.62 -6.32 -8.56
C ALA A 108 -1.50 -5.20 -9.61
N ASP A 109 -2.39 -5.16 -10.60
CA ASP A 109 -2.34 -4.14 -11.66
C ASP A 109 -2.49 -2.72 -11.12
N ILE A 110 -3.40 -2.53 -10.16
CA ILE A 110 -3.58 -1.24 -9.48
C ILE A 110 -2.33 -0.84 -8.69
N GLN A 111 -1.66 -1.81 -8.05
CA GLN A 111 -0.41 -1.58 -7.35
C GLN A 111 0.67 -1.16 -8.34
N ASN A 112 0.88 -1.89 -9.43
CA ASN A 112 1.89 -1.53 -10.45
C ASN A 112 1.72 -0.11 -11.01
N THR A 113 0.52 0.48 -10.94
CA THR A 113 0.24 1.85 -11.38
C THR A 113 0.47 2.88 -10.27
N LEU A 114 0.08 2.58 -9.03
CA LEU A 114 0.12 3.53 -7.91
C LEU A 114 1.42 3.46 -7.09
N ILE A 115 1.97 2.26 -6.95
CA ILE A 115 3.11 1.90 -6.12
C ILE A 115 3.98 0.83 -6.78
N ARG A 116 5.17 1.21 -7.19
CA ARG A 116 6.04 0.38 -8.03
C ARG A 116 7.48 0.42 -7.55
N PRO A 117 8.26 -0.66 -7.67
CA PRO A 117 9.70 -0.65 -7.46
C PRO A 117 10.34 0.50 -8.23
N SER A 118 11.14 1.28 -7.53
CA SER A 118 11.91 2.38 -8.10
C SER A 118 12.96 1.82 -9.05
N TYR A 119 13.43 2.67 -9.96
CA TYR A 119 14.55 2.31 -10.85
C TYR A 119 15.88 2.16 -10.10
N ASP A 120 15.96 2.67 -8.87
CA ASP A 120 17.10 2.48 -7.97
C ASP A 120 17.11 1.06 -7.37
N THR A 121 16.00 0.32 -7.43
CA THR A 121 15.96 -1.08 -7.00
C THR A 121 16.48 -2.00 -8.11
N VAL A 122 17.63 -2.60 -7.86
CA VAL A 122 18.27 -3.58 -8.74
C VAL A 122 17.91 -5.00 -8.28
N PHE A 123 17.41 -5.81 -9.21
CA PHE A 123 17.17 -7.24 -9.01
C PHE A 123 18.40 -8.01 -9.51
N ALA A 124 19.06 -8.76 -8.64
CA ALA A 124 20.11 -9.69 -9.05
C ALA A 124 19.55 -11.11 -9.09
N LEU A 125 19.69 -11.77 -10.23
CA LEU A 125 19.29 -13.15 -10.47
C LEU A 125 20.53 -14.04 -10.40
N PHE A 126 20.46 -15.14 -9.64
CA PHE A 126 21.59 -16.03 -9.42
C PHE A 126 21.29 -17.46 -9.84
N ASN A 127 22.40 -18.18 -10.06
CA ASN A 127 22.41 -19.59 -10.42
C ASN A 127 21.38 -19.86 -11.53
N CYS A 128 21.50 -19.03 -12.57
CA CYS A 128 20.71 -19.13 -13.78
C CYS A 128 21.30 -20.21 -14.69
N SER A 129 20.41 -20.95 -15.33
CA SER A 129 20.76 -21.95 -16.33
C SER A 129 21.46 -21.34 -17.54
N ASN A 130 22.27 -22.14 -18.23
CA ASN A 130 22.85 -21.76 -19.52
C ASN A 130 21.77 -21.57 -20.60
N ASP A 131 20.58 -22.14 -20.43
CA ASP A 131 19.45 -21.97 -21.35
C ASP A 131 18.57 -20.77 -20.99
N SER A 132 18.90 -20.07 -19.89
CA SER A 132 18.15 -18.91 -19.40
C SER A 132 17.94 -17.86 -20.50
N PRO A 133 16.72 -17.31 -20.66
CA PRO A 133 16.47 -16.25 -21.63
C PRO A 133 17.36 -15.02 -21.40
N VAL A 134 17.71 -14.70 -20.15
CA VAL A 134 18.60 -13.57 -19.82
C VAL A 134 20.08 -13.87 -20.07
N HIS A 135 20.47 -15.15 -20.16
CA HIS A 135 21.81 -15.53 -20.60
C HIS A 135 21.96 -15.40 -22.12
N ASN A 136 20.92 -15.81 -22.85
CA ASN A 136 20.94 -15.92 -24.31
C ASN A 136 20.19 -14.76 -24.99
N ARG A 137 18.89 -14.96 -25.25
CA ARG A 137 18.08 -14.14 -26.15
C ARG A 137 17.89 -12.69 -25.66
N TYR A 138 17.88 -12.49 -24.36
CA TYR A 138 17.55 -11.22 -23.70
C TYR A 138 18.69 -10.73 -22.80
N ARG A 139 19.94 -11.01 -23.17
CA ARG A 139 21.14 -10.52 -22.47
C ARG A 139 21.19 -9.00 -22.28
N ASN A 140 20.52 -8.26 -23.16
CA ASN A 140 20.40 -6.80 -23.09
C ASN A 140 19.52 -6.30 -21.93
N LEU A 141 18.76 -7.18 -21.28
CA LEU A 141 18.03 -6.87 -20.04
C LEU A 141 18.95 -6.91 -18.80
N CYS A 142 20.16 -7.46 -18.95
CA CYS A 142 21.17 -7.49 -17.92
C CYS A 142 22.11 -6.29 -18.01
N PHE A 143 22.48 -5.71 -16.88
CA PHE A 143 23.40 -4.58 -16.80
C PHE A 143 24.39 -4.72 -15.65
N ASN A 144 25.33 -3.77 -15.55
CA ASN A 144 26.18 -3.60 -14.37
C ASN A 144 25.58 -2.48 -13.50
N ALA A 145 25.57 -2.66 -12.18
CA ALA A 145 24.97 -1.71 -11.23
C ALA A 145 26.08 -0.98 -10.46
N ALA A 146 26.07 0.36 -10.44
CA ALA A 146 27.07 1.20 -9.77
C ALA A 146 28.56 0.86 -10.05
N GLY A 147 28.87 0.23 -11.19
CA GLY A 147 30.23 -0.23 -11.53
C GLY A 147 30.55 -1.66 -11.07
N HIS A 148 29.62 -2.35 -10.43
CA HIS A 148 29.72 -3.74 -10.01
C HIS A 148 29.16 -4.69 -11.06
N SER A 149 29.84 -5.83 -11.26
CA SER A 149 29.31 -6.94 -12.03
C SER A 149 28.50 -7.86 -11.12
N CYS A 150 27.52 -8.56 -11.69
CA CYS A 150 26.70 -9.51 -10.93
C CYS A 150 27.58 -10.64 -10.34
N ASP A 151 28.61 -11.08 -11.07
CA ASP A 151 29.50 -12.17 -10.65
C ASP A 151 30.30 -11.85 -9.37
N GLU A 152 30.50 -10.58 -9.03
CA GLU A 152 31.16 -10.15 -7.78
C GLU A 152 30.44 -10.68 -6.53
N LEU A 153 29.13 -10.92 -6.63
CA LEU A 153 28.33 -11.47 -5.54
C LEU A 153 28.74 -12.90 -5.20
N TYR A 154 29.17 -13.71 -6.17
CA TYR A 154 29.61 -15.08 -5.91
C TYR A 154 30.94 -15.17 -5.16
N SER A 155 31.83 -14.19 -5.30
CA SER A 155 33.10 -14.16 -4.56
C SER A 155 32.93 -13.49 -3.19
N SER A 156 32.10 -12.44 -3.11
CA SER A 156 31.98 -11.58 -1.93
C SER A 156 31.01 -12.12 -0.87
N CYS A 157 29.96 -12.84 -1.28
CA CYS A 157 28.91 -13.30 -0.38
C CYS A 157 29.02 -14.77 -0.03
N THR A 158 28.90 -15.07 1.27
CA THR A 158 28.99 -16.44 1.79
C THR A 158 27.86 -17.34 1.27
N SER A 159 26.65 -16.79 1.15
CA SER A 159 25.47 -17.49 0.65
C SER A 159 25.57 -17.85 -0.84
N PHE A 160 26.16 -16.96 -1.65
CA PHE A 160 26.25 -17.15 -3.11
C PHE A 160 27.50 -17.94 -3.52
N ARG A 161 28.58 -17.84 -2.73
CA ARG A 161 29.83 -18.57 -3.03
C ARG A 161 29.66 -20.07 -3.15
N ILE A 162 28.63 -20.65 -2.55
CA ILE A 162 28.34 -22.08 -2.65
C ILE A 162 28.09 -22.54 -4.09
N PHE A 163 27.69 -21.62 -4.99
CA PHE A 163 27.45 -21.91 -6.40
C PHE A 163 28.73 -22.00 -7.23
N ASN A 164 29.84 -21.47 -6.73
CA ASN A 164 31.13 -21.64 -7.40
C ASN A 164 31.60 -23.08 -7.20
N THR A 165 31.61 -23.84 -8.29
CA THR A 165 32.17 -25.20 -8.26
C THR A 165 33.54 -25.23 -8.91
N THR A 166 34.39 -26.09 -8.39
CA THR A 166 35.74 -26.31 -8.90
C THR A 166 35.81 -27.75 -9.36
N SER A 167 35.91 -27.98 -10.68
CA SER A 167 36.05 -29.32 -11.23
C SER A 167 37.51 -29.58 -11.62
N PRO A 168 38.05 -30.78 -11.36
CA PRO A 168 39.35 -31.18 -11.91
C PRO A 168 39.27 -31.16 -13.44
N TYR A 169 40.22 -30.48 -14.08
CA TYR A 169 40.38 -30.43 -15.52
C TYR A 169 41.77 -30.93 -15.91
N GLY A 170 41.83 -32.14 -16.42
CA GLY A 170 43.10 -32.80 -16.71
C GLY A 170 43.94 -33.03 -15.45
N ASN A 171 45.24 -33.19 -15.64
CA ASN A 171 46.14 -33.81 -14.67
C ASN A 171 46.47 -32.88 -13.49
N ASN A 172 46.53 -31.56 -13.74
CA ASN A 172 47.02 -30.55 -12.79
C ASN A 172 46.23 -29.21 -12.85
N SER A 173 45.07 -29.17 -13.50
CA SER A 173 44.27 -27.94 -13.57
C SER A 173 42.90 -28.14 -12.94
N THR A 174 42.32 -27.04 -12.47
CA THR A 174 40.95 -27.00 -11.98
C THR A 174 40.21 -25.91 -12.73
N VAL A 175 39.02 -26.22 -13.24
CA VAL A 175 38.15 -25.23 -13.87
C VAL A 175 37.17 -24.73 -12.82
N HIS A 176 37.20 -23.42 -12.57
CA HIS A 176 36.15 -22.75 -11.83
C HIS A 176 34.96 -22.54 -12.75
N THR A 177 33.80 -23.07 -12.35
CA THR A 177 32.54 -22.77 -13.01
C THR A 177 31.70 -21.91 -12.07
N THR A 178 31.37 -20.73 -12.56
CA THR A 178 30.47 -19.78 -11.90
C THR A 178 29.19 -19.74 -12.73
N PRO A 179 28.03 -20.10 -12.16
CA PRO A 179 26.75 -20.02 -12.86
C PRO A 179 26.44 -18.60 -13.33
N TYR A 180 25.60 -18.46 -14.34
CA TYR A 180 25.27 -17.14 -14.88
C TYR A 180 24.53 -16.28 -13.84
N CYS A 181 24.85 -14.99 -13.83
CA CYS A 181 24.26 -13.97 -12.96
C CYS A 181 23.82 -12.76 -13.81
N CYS A 182 22.69 -12.17 -13.45
CA CYS A 182 22.14 -11.01 -14.17
C CYS A 182 21.60 -9.97 -13.19
N PHE A 183 22.12 -8.74 -13.23
CA PHE A 183 21.40 -7.60 -12.67
C PHE A 183 20.37 -7.10 -13.68
N THR A 184 19.14 -6.94 -13.24
CA THR A 184 18.03 -6.43 -14.05
C THR A 184 17.12 -5.54 -13.19
N ASN A 185 16.03 -5.08 -13.78
CA ASN A 185 15.04 -4.22 -13.13
C ASN A 185 13.69 -4.95 -12.96
N TYR A 186 12.78 -4.31 -12.24
CA TYR A 186 11.46 -4.88 -11.97
C TYR A 186 10.65 -5.16 -13.24
N ASP A 187 10.83 -4.39 -14.32
CA ASP A 187 10.15 -4.62 -15.61
C ASP A 187 10.41 -6.05 -16.14
N THR A 188 11.65 -6.54 -16.04
CA THR A 188 12.03 -7.89 -16.46
C THR A 188 11.34 -8.96 -15.63
N VAL A 189 11.46 -8.91 -14.29
CA VAL A 189 10.91 -9.94 -13.39
C VAL A 189 9.39 -9.88 -13.26
N ARG A 190 8.77 -8.73 -13.57
CA ARG A 190 7.31 -8.60 -13.67
C ARG A 190 6.75 -9.38 -14.86
N VAL A 191 7.46 -9.35 -16.00
CA VAL A 191 6.98 -9.94 -17.26
C VAL A 191 7.41 -11.40 -17.39
N MET A 192 8.58 -11.77 -16.85
CA MET A 192 9.10 -13.14 -16.84
C MET A 192 9.26 -13.62 -15.40
N SER A 193 8.52 -14.66 -15.02
CA SER A 193 8.67 -15.30 -13.72
C SER A 193 10.08 -15.89 -13.55
N MET A 194 10.49 -16.14 -12.31
CA MET A 194 11.79 -16.76 -12.00
C MET A 194 11.96 -18.13 -12.69
N ASN A 195 10.86 -18.89 -12.84
CA ASN A 195 10.86 -20.15 -13.59
C ASN A 195 11.07 -19.96 -15.10
N ILE A 196 10.57 -18.87 -15.70
CA ILE A 196 10.82 -18.55 -17.11
C ILE A 196 12.24 -18.04 -17.30
N LEU A 197 12.71 -17.19 -16.37
CA LEU A 197 14.09 -16.72 -16.33
C LEU A 197 15.07 -17.87 -16.08
N ASP A 198 14.61 -19.01 -15.60
CA ASP A 198 15.40 -20.20 -15.28
C ASP A 198 16.57 -19.87 -14.35
N CYS A 199 16.26 -19.09 -13.31
CA CYS A 199 17.16 -18.70 -12.22
C CYS A 199 16.57 -19.19 -10.90
N SER A 200 17.42 -19.74 -10.03
CA SER A 200 16.95 -20.42 -8.81
C SER A 200 16.87 -19.52 -7.59
N HIS A 201 17.48 -18.33 -7.64
CA HIS A 201 17.54 -17.39 -6.53
C HIS A 201 17.52 -15.95 -7.07
N TYR A 202 17.02 -15.02 -6.26
CA TYR A 202 17.23 -13.60 -6.50
C TYR A 202 17.53 -12.88 -5.18
N THR A 203 18.13 -11.69 -5.31
CA THR A 203 18.19 -10.67 -4.26
C THR A 203 17.79 -9.35 -4.87
N THR A 204 17.42 -8.39 -4.03
CA THR A 204 17.30 -7.00 -4.45
C THR A 204 18.17 -6.09 -3.59
N VAL A 205 18.72 -5.07 -4.23
CA VAL A 205 19.50 -4.02 -3.57
C VAL A 205 19.09 -2.65 -4.08
N ILE A 206 19.20 -1.65 -3.21
CA ILE A 206 18.80 -0.27 -3.51
C ILE A 206 20.06 0.55 -3.83
N ASP A 207 20.24 0.90 -5.09
CA ASP A 207 21.29 1.78 -5.59
C ASP A 207 20.83 3.25 -5.57
N ASN A 208 20.75 3.83 -4.37
CA ASN A 208 20.53 5.26 -4.18
C ASN A 208 21.85 6.08 -4.27
N GLY A 209 22.79 5.63 -5.11
CA GLY A 209 24.13 6.21 -5.25
C GLY A 209 25.12 5.81 -4.15
N LYS A 210 24.70 5.01 -3.17
CA LYS A 210 25.56 4.51 -2.08
C LYS A 210 26.27 3.20 -2.41
N MET A 211 25.88 2.52 -3.50
CA MET A 211 26.46 1.24 -3.89
C MET A 211 27.87 1.40 -4.49
N ARG A 212 28.17 2.56 -5.09
CA ARG A 212 29.44 2.79 -5.78
C ARG A 212 30.62 2.82 -4.81
N GLY A 213 31.57 1.92 -5.01
CA GLY A 213 32.82 1.88 -4.25
C GLY A 213 32.71 1.19 -2.88
N VAL A 214 31.58 0.53 -2.61
CA VAL A 214 31.39 -0.34 -1.44
C VAL A 214 31.06 -1.75 -1.91
N GLY A 215 31.49 -2.76 -1.14
CA GLY A 215 31.31 -4.16 -1.52
C GLY A 215 29.91 -4.69 -1.19
N PRO A 216 29.52 -5.87 -1.74
CA PRO A 216 28.20 -6.46 -1.55
C PRO A 216 27.74 -6.65 -0.10
N LEU A 217 28.67 -6.83 0.83
CA LEU A 217 28.35 -6.97 2.26
C LEU A 217 27.73 -5.70 2.87
N ASP A 218 28.06 -4.53 2.32
CA ASP A 218 27.63 -3.22 2.83
C ASP A 218 26.45 -2.63 2.04
N TRP A 219 25.91 -3.37 1.07
CA TRP A 219 24.79 -2.91 0.26
C TRP A 219 23.48 -2.87 1.04
N SER A 220 22.57 -1.99 0.59
CA SER A 220 21.22 -1.89 1.16
C SER A 220 20.28 -2.91 0.52
N TYR A 221 20.10 -4.06 1.18
CA TYR A 221 19.19 -5.13 0.74
C TYR A 221 17.73 -4.77 1.02
N GLY A 222 16.90 -4.84 -0.02
CA GLY A 222 15.49 -4.45 0.05
C GLY A 222 14.95 -4.03 -1.30
N ILE A 223 13.65 -3.70 -1.33
CA ILE A 223 12.96 -3.20 -2.50
C ILE A 223 12.45 -1.81 -2.14
N GLU A 224 12.95 -0.79 -2.83
CA GLU A 224 12.39 0.55 -2.71
C GLU A 224 11.22 0.69 -3.68
N LEU A 225 10.07 1.06 -3.16
CA LEU A 225 8.84 1.30 -3.91
C LEU A 225 8.60 2.81 -3.97
N SER A 226 8.44 3.36 -5.16
CA SER A 226 7.95 4.72 -5.38
C SER A 226 6.42 4.72 -5.47
N TYR A 227 5.77 5.68 -4.82
CA TYR A 227 4.31 5.77 -4.81
C TYR A 227 3.80 7.15 -5.24
N SER A 228 2.56 7.18 -5.72
CA SER A 228 1.90 8.40 -6.18
C SER A 228 0.99 9.00 -5.10
N VAL A 229 0.95 10.33 -5.02
CA VAL A 229 0.07 11.05 -4.09
C VAL A 229 -0.92 11.86 -4.92
N THR A 230 -2.21 11.53 -4.83
CA THR A 230 -3.27 12.32 -5.44
C THR A 230 -3.69 13.43 -4.48
N GLU A 231 -3.58 14.69 -4.92
CA GLU A 231 -3.96 15.87 -4.12
C GLU A 231 -5.46 16.13 -4.20
N ILE A 232 -6.26 15.30 -3.52
CA ILE A 232 -7.72 15.42 -3.49
C ILE A 232 -8.17 16.28 -2.30
N GLY A 233 -7.57 17.46 -2.14
CA GLY A 233 -7.94 18.41 -1.07
C GLY A 233 -7.48 18.04 0.35
N CYS A 234 -6.69 16.98 0.51
CA CYS A 234 -6.14 16.57 1.81
C CYS A 234 -5.33 17.68 2.47
N ASP A 235 -4.56 18.45 1.70
CA ASP A 235 -3.79 19.59 2.23
C ASP A 235 -4.64 20.64 2.95
N ARG A 236 -5.85 20.93 2.44
CA ARG A 236 -6.77 21.88 3.09
C ARG A 236 -7.33 21.27 4.38
N CYS A 237 -7.73 20.00 4.31
CA CYS A 237 -8.20 19.26 5.47
C CYS A 237 -7.17 19.25 6.61
N ARG A 238 -5.92 18.89 6.31
CA ARG A 238 -4.83 18.87 7.29
C ARG A 238 -4.56 20.25 7.89
N LYS A 239 -4.52 21.31 7.06
CA LYS A 239 -4.32 22.69 7.52
C LYS A 239 -5.42 23.17 8.46
N SER A 240 -6.64 22.69 8.28
CA SER A 240 -7.76 22.98 9.17
C SER A 240 -7.78 22.16 10.46
N GLY A 241 -6.81 21.26 10.68
CA GLY A 241 -6.77 20.37 11.84
C GLY A 241 -7.58 19.08 11.68
N GLY A 242 -7.94 18.74 10.44
CA GLY A 242 -8.66 17.51 10.11
C GLY A 242 -7.75 16.36 9.67
N THR A 243 -8.32 15.16 9.66
CA THR A 243 -7.68 13.94 9.15
C THR A 243 -8.28 13.57 7.79
N CYS A 244 -7.41 13.34 6.81
CA CYS A 244 -7.83 12.96 5.46
C CYS A 244 -8.29 11.50 5.42
N GLY A 245 -9.48 11.28 4.89
CA GLY A 245 -10.06 9.95 4.75
C GLY A 245 -11.03 9.86 3.59
N PHE A 246 -11.84 8.82 3.63
CA PHE A 246 -12.89 8.56 2.66
C PHE A 246 -14.04 7.80 3.31
N ASP A 247 -15.21 7.91 2.70
CA ASP A 247 -16.37 7.13 3.07
C ASP A 247 -16.20 5.67 2.61
N ALA A 248 -16.28 4.71 3.52
CA ALA A 248 -15.95 3.32 3.22
C ALA A 248 -16.92 2.63 2.24
N GLU A 249 -18.13 3.17 2.07
CA GLU A 249 -19.18 2.65 1.19
C GLU A 249 -19.11 3.28 -0.20
N THR A 250 -18.93 4.59 -0.27
CA THR A 250 -18.95 5.36 -1.52
C THR A 250 -17.56 5.67 -2.09
N GLU A 251 -16.51 5.46 -1.31
CA GLU A 251 -15.11 5.79 -1.64
C GLU A 251 -14.85 7.27 -1.94
N ILE A 252 -15.78 8.13 -1.52
CA ILE A 252 -15.68 9.59 -1.68
C ILE A 252 -14.76 10.14 -0.60
N PHE A 253 -13.86 11.06 -0.98
CA PHE A 253 -13.00 11.77 -0.04
C PHE A 253 -13.80 12.52 1.04
N LEU A 254 -13.35 12.40 2.30
CA LEU A 254 -13.90 13.10 3.46
C LEU A 254 -12.78 13.70 4.29
N CYS A 255 -13.04 14.87 4.86
CA CYS A 255 -12.20 15.46 5.90
C CYS A 255 -12.83 15.17 7.27
N GLN A 256 -12.17 14.36 8.08
CA GLN A 256 -12.62 14.04 9.43
C GLN A 256 -12.22 15.18 10.38
N CYS A 257 -13.19 15.74 11.09
CA CYS A 257 -13.00 16.89 11.96
C CYS A 257 -13.50 16.61 13.37
N SER A 258 -12.81 17.18 14.37
CA SER A 258 -13.31 17.14 15.74
C SER A 258 -14.47 18.13 15.91
N GLY A 259 -15.64 17.67 16.37
CA GLY A 259 -16.78 18.54 16.74
C GLY A 259 -18.09 18.24 16.00
N SER A 260 -19.12 19.07 16.17
CA SER A 260 -20.51 18.79 15.71
C SER A 260 -20.66 18.50 14.21
N ASN A 261 -19.75 19.01 13.36
CA ASN A 261 -19.67 18.67 11.94
C ASN A 261 -18.55 17.66 11.75
N ASN A 262 -18.79 16.39 12.09
CA ASN A 262 -17.72 15.39 12.16
C ASN A 262 -17.03 15.12 10.81
N ASN A 263 -17.70 15.34 9.66
CA ASN A 263 -17.17 14.97 8.32
C ASN A 263 -17.47 16.03 7.22
N PRO A 264 -16.83 17.21 7.19
CA PRO A 264 -16.90 18.09 6.02
C PRO A 264 -16.22 17.49 4.77
N THR A 265 -16.56 18.00 3.59
CA THR A 265 -16.01 17.53 2.31
C THR A 265 -14.58 18.01 2.04
N ARG A 266 -14.08 19.06 2.71
CA ARG A 266 -12.76 19.65 2.39
C ARG A 266 -11.96 20.17 3.58
N GLU A 267 -12.57 20.80 4.58
CA GLU A 267 -11.86 21.44 5.70
C GLU A 267 -12.72 21.55 6.97
N CYS A 268 -12.07 21.52 8.13
CA CYS A 268 -12.63 21.77 9.46
C CYS A 268 -12.74 23.28 9.74
N GLY A 269 -13.64 23.66 10.65
CA GLY A 269 -13.75 25.05 11.08
C GLY A 269 -14.50 25.97 10.10
N GLY A 270 -15.16 25.41 9.09
CA GLY A 270 -16.20 26.10 8.32
C GLY A 270 -17.39 26.41 9.22
N GLY A 271 -17.29 27.49 9.99
CA GLY A 271 -18.43 28.14 10.60
C GLY A 271 -19.40 28.56 9.50
N MET A 272 -20.69 28.59 9.85
CA MET A 272 -21.74 29.26 9.09
C MET A 272 -21.30 30.70 8.77
N THR A 273 -20.63 30.92 7.65
CA THR A 273 -20.66 32.21 6.99
C THR A 273 -21.75 32.06 5.94
N ASP A 274 -22.90 32.68 6.22
CA ASP A 274 -24.00 32.87 5.29
C ASP A 274 -23.44 33.31 3.94
N ARG A 275 -23.34 32.37 2.97
CA ARG A 275 -23.30 32.52 1.50
C ARG A 275 -22.68 31.26 0.87
N GLY A 276 -23.37 30.14 1.02
CA GLY A 276 -22.98 28.88 0.39
C GLY A 276 -24.10 27.85 0.53
N GLY A 277 -25.31 28.24 0.16
CA GLY A 277 -26.47 27.38 0.22
C GLY A 277 -26.36 26.21 -0.74
N CYS A 278 -25.87 25.07 -0.25
CA CYS A 278 -26.48 23.79 -0.59
C CYS A 278 -27.35 23.38 0.60
N SER A 279 -28.39 24.19 0.83
CA SER A 279 -29.53 23.80 1.64
C SER A 279 -30.29 22.71 0.88
N PHE A 280 -29.85 21.46 1.04
CA PHE A 280 -30.81 20.37 1.12
C PHE A 280 -31.30 20.29 2.57
N THR A 281 -31.74 21.44 3.11
CA THR A 281 -32.36 21.48 4.43
C THR A 281 -33.76 20.94 4.26
N ASN A 282 -33.89 19.62 4.32
CA ASN A 282 -35.01 18.91 4.92
C ASN A 282 -36.45 19.42 4.63
N ILE A 283 -36.71 20.06 3.47
CA ILE A 283 -38.06 20.47 3.07
C ILE A 283 -38.92 19.21 2.93
N ASN A 284 -38.36 18.12 2.41
CA ASN A 284 -39.06 16.84 2.32
C ASN A 284 -39.41 16.23 3.69
N PHE A 285 -38.66 16.53 4.75
CA PHE A 285 -38.90 15.93 6.08
C PHE A 285 -39.87 16.75 6.93
N ILE A 286 -39.78 18.08 6.87
CA ILE A 286 -40.79 18.95 7.50
C ILE A 286 -42.14 18.77 6.79
N THR A 287 -42.15 18.66 5.46
CA THR A 287 -43.39 18.42 4.71
C THR A 287 -43.98 17.03 4.98
N THR A 288 -43.18 15.97 5.05
CA THR A 288 -43.69 14.63 5.42
C THR A 288 -44.16 14.56 6.88
N LEU A 289 -43.51 15.26 7.80
CA LEU A 289 -43.99 15.36 9.19
C LEU A 289 -45.32 16.10 9.27
N LEU A 290 -45.46 17.21 8.55
CA LEU A 290 -46.71 17.99 8.50
C LEU A 290 -47.84 17.20 7.82
N THR A 291 -47.58 16.47 6.74
CA THR A 291 -48.62 15.65 6.09
C THR A 291 -49.06 14.48 6.97
N MET A 292 -48.14 13.84 7.71
CA MET A 292 -48.48 12.81 8.69
C MET A 292 -49.25 13.38 9.89
N PHE A 293 -48.91 14.58 10.36
CA PHE A 293 -49.64 15.22 11.44
C PHE A 293 -51.05 15.63 11.02
N MET A 294 -51.20 16.16 9.80
CA MET A 294 -52.51 16.54 9.26
C MET A 294 -53.40 15.31 8.98
N SER A 295 -52.84 14.19 8.50
CA SER A 295 -53.60 12.95 8.34
C SER A 295 -54.03 12.33 9.68
N PHE A 296 -53.21 12.48 10.72
CA PHE A 296 -53.59 12.09 12.08
C PHE A 296 -54.73 12.95 12.63
N ILE A 297 -54.67 14.28 12.48
CA ILE A 297 -55.78 15.16 12.89
C ILE A 297 -57.07 14.79 12.14
N TYR A 298 -56.99 14.53 10.83
CA TYR A 298 -58.16 14.17 10.00
C TYR A 298 -58.81 12.83 10.36
N THR A 299 -58.08 11.91 10.97
CA THR A 299 -58.62 10.60 11.39
C THR A 299 -59.16 10.62 12.82
N VAL A 300 -58.78 11.62 13.62
CA VAL A 300 -59.23 11.81 15.00
C VAL A 300 -60.48 12.70 15.08
N LEU A 301 -60.64 13.64 14.14
CA LEU A 301 -61.84 14.48 14.00
C LEU A 301 -62.98 13.72 13.31
#